data_AF-A0A7S1H917-F1
#
_entry.id   AF-A0A7S1H917-F1
#
_cell.length_a   1.000
_cell.length_b   1.000
_cell.length_c   1.000
_cell.angle_alpha   90.00
_cell.angle_beta   90.00
_cell.angle_gamma   90.00
#
_symmetry.space_group_name_H-M   'P 1'
#
loop_
_entity.id
_entity.type
_entity.pdbx_description
1 polymer ?
#
loop_
_entity_poly.entity_id
_entity_poly.type
_entity_poly.pdbx_seq_one_letter_code
_entity_poly.pdbx_strand_id
1 'polypeptide(L)'
;MRFRSDVPVALLQSGGIDSSVICTVVNDEIEAGHLGGLDTVTAFTATHPGHAYDEADNVRALMRTCPHIRSVELTPGGEALAQDYRAYVRAMQEPMSSAPSYAHWKLMQAVRAQGIKVVINGQGADEALAGYGYYIRGYRMLDVLQTRPSAAWAEAQAIRENMPFGWGGLATQTVKAMMGRRLASQLRARFIEG
;
A
#
# COMPACT_ATOMS: atom_id res chain seq x y z
N MET A 1 -14.84 -9.89 -12.79
CA MET A 1 -14.42 -9.79 -11.38
C MET A 1 -13.65 -11.03 -10.94
N ARG A 2 -12.73 -10.89 -9.98
CA ARG A 2 -11.92 -12.00 -9.41
C ARG A 2 -12.60 -12.71 -8.23
N PHE A 3 -13.91 -12.54 -8.05
CA PHE A 3 -14.70 -13.13 -6.96
C PHE A 3 -15.21 -14.56 -7.24
N ARG A 4 -14.86 -15.15 -8.39
CA ARG A 4 -15.22 -16.53 -8.72
C ARG A 4 -14.43 -17.50 -7.83
N SER A 5 -15.08 -18.03 -6.80
CA SER A 5 -14.49 -18.94 -5.82
C SER A 5 -15.56 -19.88 -5.26
N ASP A 6 -15.21 -21.15 -5.05
CA ASP A 6 -16.08 -22.14 -4.38
C ASP A 6 -15.94 -22.09 -2.84
N VAL A 7 -15.08 -21.22 -2.34
CA VAL A 7 -14.82 -21.01 -0.91
C VAL A 7 -14.95 -19.52 -0.55
N PRO A 8 -15.18 -19.18 0.72
CA PRO A 8 -15.26 -17.79 1.16
C PRO A 8 -14.04 -16.97 0.74
N VAL A 9 -14.30 -15.71 0.38
CA VAL A 9 -13.30 -14.70 0.00
C VAL A 9 -13.23 -13.65 1.09
N ALA A 10 -12.02 -13.23 1.46
CA ALA A 10 -11.78 -12.08 2.34
C ALA A 10 -11.05 -10.95 1.61
N LEU A 11 -11.09 -9.76 2.22
CA LEU A 11 -10.32 -8.61 1.79
C LEU A 11 -9.20 -8.30 2.79
N LEU A 12 -8.10 -7.74 2.30
CA LEU A 12 -7.19 -6.95 3.14
C LEU A 12 -7.49 -5.48 2.97
N GLN A 13 -7.67 -4.78 4.09
CA GLN A 13 -7.95 -3.36 4.12
C GLN A 13 -6.92 -2.64 4.99
N SER A 14 -6.07 -1.80 4.39
CA SER A 14 -5.15 -0.94 5.13
C SER A 14 -5.76 0.43 5.46
N GLY A 15 -6.69 0.92 4.64
CA GLY A 15 -7.16 2.32 4.69
C GLY A 15 -6.55 3.19 3.58
N GLY A 16 -5.58 2.64 2.83
CA GLY A 16 -5.06 3.25 1.61
C GLY A 16 -6.06 3.21 0.45
N ILE A 17 -5.81 4.01 -0.58
CA ILE A 17 -6.71 4.16 -1.72
C ILE A 17 -6.94 2.84 -2.47
N ASP A 18 -5.90 2.02 -2.65
CA ASP A 18 -5.97 0.80 -3.44
C ASP A 18 -6.91 -0.24 -2.83
N SER A 19 -6.74 -0.51 -1.54
CA SER A 19 -7.60 -1.43 -0.80
C SER A 19 -8.98 -0.82 -0.54
N SER A 20 -9.09 0.50 -0.41
CA SER A 20 -10.39 1.19 -0.28
C SER A 20 -11.23 1.04 -1.53
N VAL A 21 -10.66 1.25 -2.71
CA VAL A 21 -11.35 1.05 -4.00
C VAL A 21 -11.83 -0.38 -4.15
N ILE A 22 -11.00 -1.37 -3.81
CA ILE A 22 -11.42 -2.78 -3.83
C ILE A 22 -12.61 -3.00 -2.88
N CYS A 23 -12.53 -2.46 -1.67
CA CYS A 23 -13.58 -2.61 -0.66
C CYS A 23 -14.91 -1.98 -1.08
N THR A 24 -14.90 -0.76 -1.63
CA THR A 24 -16.11 -0.09 -2.10
C THR A 24 -16.70 -0.82 -3.30
N VAL A 25 -15.88 -1.22 -4.27
CA VAL A 25 -16.35 -2.00 -5.43
C VAL A 25 -17.01 -3.30 -4.97
N VAL A 26 -16.40 -4.02 -4.03
CA VAL A 26 -17.00 -5.27 -3.51
C VAL A 26 -18.32 -5.00 -2.79
N ASN A 27 -18.39 -3.94 -1.99
CA ASN A 27 -19.64 -3.55 -1.33
C ASN A 27 -20.76 -3.26 -2.35
N ASP A 28 -20.46 -2.47 -3.39
CA ASP A 28 -21.44 -2.05 -4.38
C ASP A 28 -21.92 -3.23 -5.24
N GLU A 29 -21.03 -4.20 -5.52
CA GLU A 29 -21.38 -5.40 -6.27
C GLU A 29 -22.17 -6.42 -5.44
N ILE A 30 -22.05 -6.38 -4.09
CA ILE A 30 -22.97 -7.08 -3.19
C ILE A 30 -24.35 -6.42 -3.23
N GLU A 31 -24.42 -5.10 -3.05
CA GLU A 31 -25.68 -4.34 -3.09
C GLU A 31 -26.41 -4.53 -4.43
N ALA A 32 -25.68 -4.58 -5.54
CA ALA A 32 -26.24 -4.85 -6.87
C ALA A 32 -26.67 -6.32 -7.08
N GLY A 33 -26.38 -7.22 -6.15
CA GLY A 33 -26.69 -8.65 -6.24
C GLY A 33 -25.82 -9.42 -7.26
N HIS A 34 -24.71 -8.83 -7.72
CA HIS A 34 -23.86 -9.40 -8.76
C HIS A 34 -22.86 -10.43 -8.24
N LEU A 35 -22.69 -10.53 -6.91
CA LEU A 35 -21.82 -11.50 -6.25
C LEU A 35 -22.55 -12.76 -5.78
N GLY A 36 -23.56 -13.21 -6.52
CA GLY A 36 -24.12 -14.56 -6.39
C GLY A 36 -24.87 -14.83 -5.08
N GLY A 37 -25.58 -13.82 -4.54
CA GLY A 37 -26.32 -13.93 -3.28
C GLY A 37 -25.45 -13.84 -2.03
N LEU A 38 -24.23 -13.32 -2.16
CA LEU A 38 -23.35 -13.02 -1.03
C LEU A 38 -23.81 -11.73 -0.34
N ASP A 39 -24.22 -11.80 0.92
CA ASP A 39 -24.70 -10.62 1.67
C ASP A 39 -23.58 -9.84 2.38
N THR A 40 -22.44 -10.50 2.64
CA THR A 40 -21.35 -9.91 3.40
C THR A 40 -19.99 -10.50 3.07
N VAL A 41 -18.94 -9.69 3.16
CA VAL A 41 -17.54 -10.09 3.03
C VAL A 41 -16.74 -9.61 4.24
N THR A 42 -15.78 -10.40 4.72
CA THR A 42 -14.91 -10.00 5.83
C THR A 42 -13.66 -9.31 5.30
N ALA A 43 -13.38 -8.11 5.80
CA ALA A 43 -12.14 -7.37 5.58
C ALA A 43 -11.27 -7.43 6.84
N PHE A 44 -9.98 -7.73 6.65
CA PHE A 44 -9.00 -7.79 7.73
C PHE A 44 -8.09 -6.57 7.66
N THR A 45 -7.88 -5.92 8.80
CA THR A 45 -7.07 -4.70 8.93
C THR A 45 -6.03 -4.88 10.03
N ALA A 46 -4.80 -4.46 9.77
CA ALA A 46 -3.79 -4.30 10.80
C ALA A 46 -3.81 -2.86 11.32
N THR A 47 -4.04 -2.69 12.62
CA THR A 47 -4.05 -1.39 13.31
C THR A 47 -2.86 -1.28 14.24
N HIS A 48 -2.38 -0.07 14.47
CA HIS A 48 -1.22 0.20 15.33
C HIS A 48 -1.51 1.39 16.25
N PRO A 49 -2.34 1.20 17.29
CA PRO A 49 -2.79 2.29 18.15
C PRO A 49 -1.62 3.14 18.67
N GLY A 50 -1.70 4.46 18.48
CA GLY A 50 -0.69 5.41 18.94
C GLY A 50 0.55 5.55 18.04
N HIS A 51 0.63 4.83 16.91
CA HIS A 51 1.66 5.09 15.90
C HIS A 51 1.23 6.16 14.90
N ALA A 52 2.20 6.92 14.40
CA ALA A 52 1.98 7.97 13.39
C ALA A 52 1.43 7.45 12.05
N TYR A 53 1.52 6.15 11.80
CA TYR A 53 1.03 5.47 10.60
C TYR A 53 -0.22 4.61 10.89
N ASP A 54 -0.94 4.87 11.98
CA ASP A 54 -2.17 4.15 12.27
C ASP A 54 -3.30 4.63 11.36
N GLU A 55 -3.71 3.77 10.43
CA GLU A 55 -4.76 4.06 9.44
C GLU A 55 -6.15 3.66 9.94
N ALA A 56 -6.28 3.24 11.21
CA ALA A 56 -7.52 2.74 11.79
C ALA A 56 -8.72 3.68 11.61
N ASP A 57 -8.53 4.99 11.75
CA ASP A 57 -9.63 5.95 11.60
C ASP A 57 -10.11 6.08 10.15
N ASN A 58 -9.19 6.00 9.18
CA ASN A 58 -9.54 5.96 7.76
C ASN A 58 -10.33 4.69 7.43
N VAL A 59 -9.89 3.54 7.96
CA VAL A 59 -10.60 2.28 7.79
C VAL A 59 -12.00 2.37 8.41
N ARG A 60 -12.14 2.87 9.64
CA ARG A 60 -13.44 3.01 10.31
C ARG A 60 -14.37 3.96 9.55
N ALA A 61 -13.83 5.05 9.00
CA ALA A 61 -14.60 5.96 8.15
C ALA A 61 -15.12 5.25 6.89
N LEU A 62 -14.26 4.48 6.22
CA LEU A 62 -14.64 3.66 5.07
C LEU A 62 -15.68 2.60 5.42
N MET A 63 -15.53 1.90 6.54
CA MET A 63 -16.48 0.84 6.92
C MET A 63 -17.90 1.39 7.16
N ARG A 64 -18.04 2.66 7.57
CA ARG A 64 -19.37 3.31 7.68
C ARG A 64 -20.07 3.49 6.34
N THR A 65 -19.34 3.52 5.23
CA THR A 65 -19.89 3.63 3.87
C THR A 65 -20.06 2.27 3.19
N CYS A 66 -19.61 1.18 3.81
CA CYS A 66 -19.61 -0.15 3.22
C CYS A 66 -20.37 -1.16 4.12
N PRO A 67 -21.72 -1.11 4.17
CA PRO A 67 -22.52 -1.92 5.08
C PRO A 67 -22.40 -3.44 4.84
N HIS A 68 -21.98 -3.86 3.65
CA HIS A 68 -21.78 -5.28 3.31
C HIS A 68 -20.39 -5.79 3.66
N ILE A 69 -19.55 -4.97 4.30
CA ILE A 69 -18.18 -5.34 4.66
C ILE A 69 -18.06 -5.42 6.18
N ARG A 70 -17.80 -6.63 6.68
CA ARG A 70 -17.48 -6.87 8.08
C ARG A 70 -16.00 -6.62 8.32
N SER A 71 -15.67 -5.62 9.13
CA SER A 71 -14.28 -5.36 9.54
C SER A 71 -13.83 -6.26 10.69
N VAL A 72 -12.61 -6.79 10.59
CA VAL A 72 -11.86 -7.46 11.65
C VAL A 72 -10.52 -6.76 11.80
N GLU A 73 -10.37 -6.00 12.88
CA GLU A 73 -9.13 -5.31 13.23
C GLU A 73 -8.22 -6.24 14.05
N LEU A 74 -6.92 -6.25 13.71
CA LEU A 74 -5.87 -6.92 14.44
C LEU A 74 -4.79 -5.91 14.79
N THR A 75 -4.16 -6.07 15.95
CA THR A 75 -3.03 -5.25 16.37
C THR A 75 -1.77 -6.12 16.51
N PRO A 76 -0.98 -6.29 15.44
CA PRO A 76 0.29 -6.99 15.52
C PRO A 76 1.27 -6.28 16.46
N GLY A 77 1.53 -6.87 17.64
CA GLY A 77 2.45 -6.31 18.62
C GLY A 77 3.93 -6.66 18.37
N GLY A 78 4.84 -5.76 18.76
CA GLY A 78 6.29 -5.98 18.66
C GLY A 78 6.82 -7.08 19.59
N GLU A 79 6.22 -7.25 20.77
CA GLU A 79 6.57 -8.36 21.68
C GLU A 79 6.26 -9.73 21.07
N ALA A 80 5.15 -9.83 20.35
CA ALA A 80 4.78 -11.04 19.63
C ALA A 80 5.79 -11.34 18.50
N LEU A 81 6.36 -10.31 17.84
CA LEU A 81 7.36 -10.51 16.79
C LEU A 81 8.58 -11.26 17.32
N ALA A 82 9.08 -10.93 18.51
CA ALA A 82 10.24 -11.61 19.08
C ALA A 82 9.99 -13.12 19.28
N GLN A 83 8.78 -13.48 19.70
CA GLN A 83 8.35 -14.87 19.89
C GLN A 83 8.12 -15.58 18.54
N ASP A 84 7.50 -14.87 17.60
CA ASP A 84 7.13 -15.38 16.28
C ASP A 84 8.31 -15.41 15.28
N TYR A 85 9.42 -14.72 15.59
CA TYR A 85 10.49 -14.42 14.63
C TYR A 85 10.96 -15.63 13.83
N ARG A 86 11.22 -16.76 14.50
CA ARG A 86 11.66 -17.99 13.81
C ARG A 86 10.60 -18.55 12.86
N ALA A 87 9.32 -18.52 13.25
CA ALA A 87 8.22 -18.99 12.41
C ALA A 87 7.96 -18.04 11.25
N TYR A 88 8.08 -16.73 11.50
CA TYR A 88 7.96 -15.67 10.50
C TYR A 88 9.04 -15.77 9.43
N VAL A 89 10.31 -15.83 9.81
CA VAL A 89 11.44 -16.01 8.87
C VAL A 89 11.29 -17.31 8.08
N ARG A 90 10.85 -18.40 8.74
CA ARG A 90 10.58 -19.66 8.04
C ARG A 90 9.44 -19.52 7.03
N ALA A 91 8.40 -18.75 7.31
CA ALA A 91 7.31 -18.54 6.36
C ALA A 91 7.73 -17.68 5.16
N MET A 92 8.58 -16.66 5.39
CA MET A 92 9.08 -15.77 4.35
C MET A 92 10.22 -16.37 3.52
N GLN A 93 10.89 -17.41 4.03
CA GLN A 93 12.10 -18.00 3.45
C GLN A 93 13.29 -17.03 3.36
N GLU A 94 13.20 -15.85 3.96
CA GLU A 94 14.27 -14.86 4.06
C GLU A 94 14.10 -13.97 5.31
N PRO A 95 15.18 -13.35 5.82
CA PRO A 95 15.11 -12.42 6.94
C PRO A 95 14.49 -11.09 6.49
N MET A 96 13.17 -10.99 6.56
CA MET A 96 12.43 -9.76 6.32
C MET A 96 12.56 -8.80 7.52
N SER A 97 12.97 -7.55 7.26
CA SER A 97 13.10 -6.50 8.29
C SER A 97 11.94 -5.51 8.32
N SER A 98 10.88 -5.73 7.53
CA SER A 98 9.76 -4.80 7.37
C SER A 98 8.59 -5.11 8.29
N ALA A 99 8.21 -4.14 9.15
CA ALA A 99 7.02 -4.23 9.99
C ALA A 99 5.71 -4.51 9.21
N PRO A 100 5.48 -3.91 8.02
CA PRO A 100 4.31 -4.24 7.20
C PRO A 100 4.24 -5.70 6.78
N SER A 101 5.39 -6.33 6.49
CA SER A 101 5.43 -7.74 6.09
C SER A 101 5.11 -8.68 7.25
N TYR A 102 5.51 -8.31 8.48
CA TYR A 102 5.09 -9.04 9.68
C TYR A 102 3.58 -8.87 9.95
N ALA A 103 3.06 -7.65 9.86
CA ALA A 103 1.62 -7.40 9.99
C ALA A 103 0.80 -8.20 8.97
N HIS A 104 1.26 -8.24 7.71
CA HIS A 104 0.65 -9.06 6.66
C HIS A 104 0.66 -10.56 7.02
N TRP A 105 1.77 -11.08 7.55
CA TRP A 105 1.84 -12.46 8.00
C TRP A 105 0.84 -12.77 9.12
N LYS A 106 0.67 -11.87 10.10
CA LYS A 106 -0.35 -12.01 11.14
C LYS A 106 -1.78 -11.94 10.59
N LEU A 107 -2.04 -11.08 9.60
CA LEU A 107 -3.33 -11.03 8.89
C LEU A 107 -3.62 -12.37 8.20
N MET A 108 -2.64 -12.96 7.51
CA MET A 108 -2.82 -14.27 6.87
C MET A 108 -3.11 -15.39 7.88
N GLN A 109 -2.49 -15.35 9.07
CA GLN A 109 -2.82 -16.29 10.15
C GLN A 109 -4.29 -16.13 10.61
N ALA A 110 -4.75 -14.89 10.75
CA ALA A 110 -6.13 -14.59 11.16
C ALA A 110 -7.17 -15.01 10.11
N VAL A 111 -6.90 -14.74 8.84
CA VAL A 111 -7.71 -15.22 7.70
C VAL A 111 -7.81 -16.75 7.75
N ARG A 112 -6.67 -17.42 7.91
CA ARG A 112 -6.62 -18.89 7.98
C ARG A 112 -7.37 -19.44 9.19
N ALA A 113 -7.32 -18.76 10.33
CA ALA A 113 -8.06 -19.14 11.54
C ALA A 113 -9.59 -19.13 11.33
N GLN A 114 -10.10 -18.32 10.38
CA GLN A 114 -11.50 -18.31 9.98
C GLN A 114 -11.82 -19.32 8.85
N GLY A 115 -10.87 -20.18 8.46
CA GLY A 115 -11.07 -21.17 7.40
C GLY A 115 -11.09 -20.58 5.98
N ILE A 116 -10.81 -19.28 5.83
CA ILE A 116 -10.79 -18.57 4.56
C ILE A 116 -9.48 -18.87 3.83
N LYS A 117 -9.57 -19.08 2.51
CA LYS A 117 -8.43 -19.45 1.65
C LYS A 117 -8.16 -18.48 0.52
N VAL A 118 -9.14 -17.67 0.15
CA VAL A 118 -9.03 -16.69 -0.94
C VAL A 118 -9.04 -15.30 -0.32
N VAL A 119 -8.05 -14.49 -0.68
CA VAL A 119 -7.90 -13.12 -0.21
C VAL A 119 -7.64 -12.20 -1.38
N ILE A 120 -8.33 -11.07 -1.42
CA ILE A 120 -8.09 -9.99 -2.39
C ILE A 120 -7.46 -8.82 -1.65
N ASN A 121 -6.42 -8.23 -2.24
CA ASN A 121 -5.70 -7.09 -1.70
C ASN A 121 -5.30 -6.11 -2.81
N GLY A 122 -4.83 -4.92 -2.42
CA GLY A 122 -4.42 -3.85 -3.33
C GLY A 122 -2.93 -3.86 -3.74
N GLN A 123 -2.17 -4.93 -3.45
CA GLN A 123 -0.74 -4.95 -3.78
C GLN A 123 -0.52 -4.89 -5.29
N GLY A 124 0.52 -4.16 -5.72
CA GLY A 124 0.84 -3.97 -7.14
C GLY A 124 0.23 -2.72 -7.77
N ALA A 125 -0.71 -2.05 -7.10
CA ALA A 125 -1.36 -0.85 -7.62
C ALA A 125 -0.37 0.32 -7.76
N ASP A 126 0.47 0.55 -6.76
CA ASP A 126 1.52 1.58 -6.80
C ASP A 126 2.52 1.35 -7.95
N GLU A 127 2.90 0.10 -8.23
CA GLU A 127 3.78 -0.24 -9.34
C GLU A 127 3.10 -0.08 -10.70
N ALA A 128 1.84 -0.48 -10.81
CA ALA A 128 1.06 -0.40 -12.03
C ALA A 128 0.70 1.05 -12.40
N LEU A 129 0.40 1.88 -11.40
CA LEU A 129 -0.10 3.25 -11.58
C LEU A 129 0.92 4.34 -11.23
N ALA A 130 2.16 3.94 -10.92
CA ALA A 130 3.21 4.83 -10.46
C ALA A 130 2.83 5.66 -9.21
N GLY A 131 2.13 5.03 -8.26
CA GLY A 131 1.62 5.66 -7.03
C GLY A 131 2.70 6.10 -6.05
N TYR A 132 3.90 5.50 -6.09
CA TYR A 132 4.99 5.95 -5.25
C TYR A 132 5.46 7.36 -5.63
N GLY A 133 5.50 8.27 -4.66
CA GLY A 133 5.91 9.67 -4.86
C GLY A 133 7.31 9.84 -5.49
N TYR A 134 8.18 8.83 -5.37
CA TYR A 134 9.49 8.83 -6.03
C TYR A 134 9.45 8.68 -7.54
N TYR A 135 8.37 8.17 -8.11
CA TYR A 135 8.18 8.12 -9.56
C TYR A 135 7.89 9.49 -10.15
N ILE A 136 7.12 10.33 -9.44
CA ILE A 136 6.56 11.56 -10.01
C ILE A 136 7.32 12.84 -9.61
N ARG A 137 7.92 12.89 -8.42
CA ARG A 137 8.50 14.13 -7.87
C ARG A 137 9.53 14.82 -8.75
N GLY A 138 10.39 14.04 -9.44
CA GLY A 138 11.42 14.58 -10.32
C GLY A 138 10.80 15.27 -11.53
N TYR A 139 9.79 14.64 -12.12
CA TYR A 139 9.01 15.19 -13.22
C TYR A 139 8.18 16.40 -12.78
N ARG A 140 7.59 16.36 -11.58
CA ARG A 140 6.86 17.51 -11.02
C ARG A 140 7.76 18.73 -10.84
N MET A 141 8.96 18.53 -10.31
CA MET A 141 9.92 19.61 -10.13
C MET A 141 10.38 20.17 -11.49
N LEU A 142 10.62 19.30 -12.47
CA LEU A 142 10.97 19.72 -13.83
C LEU A 142 9.84 20.55 -14.48
N ASP A 143 8.59 20.08 -14.35
CA ASP A 143 7.39 20.79 -14.82
C ASP A 143 7.27 22.19 -14.20
N VAL A 144 7.45 22.32 -12.88
CA VAL A 144 7.39 23.63 -12.21
C VAL A 144 8.53 24.54 -12.64
N LEU A 145 9.76 24.01 -12.82
CA LEU A 145 10.89 24.80 -13.33
C LEU A 145 10.64 25.32 -14.76
N GLN A 146 9.91 24.56 -15.58
CA GLN A 146 9.60 24.93 -16.96
C GLN A 146 8.40 25.88 -17.07
N THR A 147 7.38 25.71 -16.23
CA THR A 147 6.10 26.43 -16.35
C THR A 147 5.96 27.59 -15.38
N ARG A 148 6.47 27.46 -14.14
CA ARG A 148 6.31 28.42 -13.04
C ARG A 148 7.57 28.48 -12.17
N PRO A 149 8.72 28.93 -12.70
CA PRO A 149 10.01 28.88 -12.00
C PRO A 149 10.02 29.66 -10.69
N SER A 150 9.23 30.74 -10.56
CA SER A 150 9.08 31.48 -9.30
C SER A 150 8.47 30.65 -8.17
N ALA A 151 7.71 29.60 -8.48
CA ALA A 151 7.10 28.69 -7.51
C ALA A 151 7.99 27.47 -7.16
N ALA A 152 9.13 27.30 -7.84
CA ALA A 152 9.98 26.13 -7.72
C ALA A 152 10.45 25.89 -6.28
N TRP A 153 10.83 26.94 -5.56
CA TRP A 153 11.27 26.83 -4.18
C TRP A 153 10.14 26.35 -3.25
N ALA A 154 8.96 26.95 -3.38
CA ALA A 154 7.79 26.58 -2.57
C ALA A 154 7.37 25.13 -2.85
N GLU A 155 7.35 24.70 -4.12
CA GLU A 155 7.04 23.31 -4.47
C GLU A 155 8.09 22.34 -3.92
N ALA A 156 9.38 22.66 -4.04
CA ALA A 156 10.45 21.82 -3.54
C ALA A 156 10.39 21.65 -2.01
N GLN A 157 10.05 22.73 -1.30
CA GLN A 157 9.81 22.69 0.14
C GLN A 157 8.60 21.83 0.48
N ALA A 158 7.47 22.00 -0.22
CA ALA A 158 6.26 21.20 -0.01
C ALA A 158 6.50 19.70 -0.28
N ILE A 159 7.22 19.35 -1.35
CA ILE A 159 7.60 17.96 -1.65
C ILE A 159 8.44 17.37 -0.51
N ARG A 160 9.38 18.15 0.05
CA ARG A 160 10.25 17.71 1.14
C ARG A 160 9.50 17.53 2.46
N GLU A 161 8.53 18.41 2.75
CA GLU A 161 7.72 18.33 3.97
C GLU A 161 6.75 17.14 3.93
N ASN A 162 6.17 16.86 2.75
CA ASN A 162 5.14 15.83 2.59
C ASN A 162 5.68 14.47 2.15
N MET A 163 6.94 14.39 1.70
CA MET A 163 7.58 13.13 1.30
C MET A 163 8.89 12.93 2.07
N PRO A 164 9.17 11.72 2.60
CA PRO A 164 10.33 11.44 3.45
C PRO A 164 11.64 11.35 2.65
N PHE A 165 12.08 12.45 2.02
CA PHE A 165 13.30 12.51 1.21
C PHE A 165 14.11 13.78 1.48
N GLY A 166 15.44 13.66 1.41
CA GLY A 166 16.36 14.79 1.51
C GLY A 166 16.52 15.57 0.20
N TRP A 167 17.05 16.79 0.30
CA TRP A 167 17.32 17.68 -0.84
C TRP A 167 18.12 17.03 -1.97
N GLY A 168 19.12 16.21 -1.63
CA GLY A 168 19.92 15.47 -2.61
C GLY A 168 19.05 14.52 -3.44
N GLY A 169 18.14 13.79 -2.81
CA GLY A 169 17.24 12.86 -3.49
C GLY A 169 16.25 13.55 -4.43
N LEU A 170 15.78 14.76 -4.08
CA LEU A 170 14.95 15.56 -4.97
C LEU A 170 15.76 16.03 -6.19
N ALA A 171 16.93 16.63 -5.97
CA ALA A 171 17.80 17.12 -7.04
C ALA A 171 18.19 16.00 -8.01
N THR A 172 18.61 14.83 -7.52
CA THR A 172 18.96 13.68 -8.37
C THR A 172 17.77 13.23 -9.21
N GLN A 173 16.55 13.20 -8.65
CA GLN A 173 15.37 12.79 -9.41
C GLN A 173 14.95 13.84 -10.44
N THR A 174 15.09 15.13 -10.14
CA THR A 174 14.84 16.20 -11.12
C THR A 174 15.84 16.15 -12.27
N VAL A 175 17.13 15.99 -11.99
CA VAL A 175 18.16 15.80 -13.02
C VAL A 175 17.91 14.52 -13.83
N LYS A 176 17.49 13.44 -13.17
CA LYS A 176 17.10 12.20 -13.85
C LYS A 176 15.90 12.38 -14.77
N ALA A 177 14.93 13.21 -14.38
CA ALA A 177 13.77 13.53 -15.22
C ALA A 177 14.15 14.33 -16.48
N MET A 178 15.25 15.12 -16.43
CA MET A 178 15.81 15.82 -17.60
C MET A 178 16.55 14.88 -18.56
N MET A 179 17.04 13.74 -18.08
CA MET A 179 17.77 12.77 -18.90
C MET A 179 16.79 11.85 -19.64
N GLY A 180 17.02 11.64 -20.95
CA GLY A 180 16.25 10.68 -21.73
C GLY A 180 16.32 9.26 -21.15
N ARG A 181 15.22 8.49 -21.24
CA ARG A 181 15.08 7.14 -20.62
C ARG A 181 16.27 6.21 -20.88
N ARG A 182 16.88 6.27 -22.07
CA ARG A 182 18.06 5.45 -22.44
C ARG A 182 19.31 5.81 -21.61
N LEU A 183 19.56 7.10 -21.41
CA LEU A 183 20.76 7.59 -20.72
C LEU A 183 20.65 7.35 -19.21
N ALA A 184 19.46 7.55 -18.64
CA ALA A 184 19.19 7.25 -17.24
C ALA A 184 19.27 5.75 -16.92
N SER A 185 18.87 4.87 -17.86
CA SER A 185 18.99 3.42 -17.71
C SER A 185 20.45 2.95 -17.77
N GLN A 186 21.23 3.46 -18.74
CA GLN A 186 22.66 3.14 -18.88
C GLN A 186 23.49 3.57 -17.66
N LEU A 187 23.19 4.74 -17.08
CA LEU A 187 23.85 5.20 -15.87
C LEU A 187 23.48 4.34 -14.65
N ARG A 188 22.21 3.91 -14.52
CA ARG A 188 21.81 3.00 -13.43
C ARG A 188 22.57 1.66 -13.50
N ALA A 189 22.65 1.06 -14.68
CA ALA A 189 23.37 -0.20 -14.88
C ALA A 189 24.86 -0.08 -14.52
N ARG A 190 25.48 1.08 -14.81
CA ARG A 190 26.91 1.32 -14.50
C ARG A 190 27.22 1.58 -13.03
N PHE A 191 26.27 2.07 -12.24
CA PHE A 191 26.53 2.53 -10.86
C PHE A 191 25.87 1.69 -9.77
N ILE A 192 24.93 0.79 -10.11
CA ILE A 192 24.21 -0.05 -9.13
C ILE A 192 24.59 -1.53 -9.24
N GLU A 193 25.01 -2.00 -10.43
CA GLU A 193 25.38 -3.41 -10.68
C GLU A 193 26.90 -3.62 -10.83
N GLY A 194 27.71 -2.60 -10.51
CA GLY A 194 29.18 -2.61 -10.60
C GLY A 194 29.87 -2.61 -9.24
#